data_AF-A0A3M1GYE7-F1
#
_entry.id   AF-A0A3M1GYE7-F1
#
_cell.length_a   1.000
_cell.length_b   1.000
_cell.length_c   1.000
_cell.angle_alpha   90.00
_cell.angle_beta   90.00
_cell.angle_gamma   90.00
#
_symmetry.space_group_name_H-M   'P 1'
#
loop_
_entity.id
_entity.type
_entity.pdbx_description
1 polymer ?
#
loop_
_entity_poly.entity_id
_entity_poly.type
_entity_poly.pdbx_seq_one_letter_code
_entity_poly.pdbx_strand_id
1 'polypeptide(L)'
;MSSFSDPQVVRRLREQFVPVAIDCVPLRGGDDPASRWFRRIADEAALNPPPKQGGSPSRQGHYVALAYGPLLAAHNRRGAAAVLALMDEALARARRLPQPPAAEPPPAGPQRRPTLAPGGLRLDVYTRILRWQPGALADLPAEFARWNRERTGLDHLWIWPDELAALLPPPHAQPGHRWSAPRRLARRIARFHLVDDVRGEPDAYRANEVREARIE
;
A
#
# COMPACT_ATOMS: atom_id res chain seq x y z
N MET A 1 7.94 15.32 4.39
CA MET A 1 8.78 15.15 3.18
C MET A 1 9.16 13.69 3.04
N SER A 2 9.17 13.12 1.83
CA SER A 2 9.56 11.72 1.62
C SER A 2 11.05 11.52 1.91
N SER A 3 11.45 10.38 2.50
CA SER A 3 12.88 10.04 2.62
C SER A 3 13.55 9.89 1.27
N PHE A 4 12.80 9.54 0.23
CA PHE A 4 13.30 9.37 -1.14
C PHE A 4 13.39 10.69 -1.92
N SER A 5 13.03 11.82 -1.31
CA SER A 5 13.33 13.16 -1.83
C SER A 5 14.59 13.78 -1.19
N ASP A 6 15.21 13.10 -0.22
CA ASP A 6 16.47 13.54 0.38
C ASP A 6 17.66 13.27 -0.58
N PRO A 7 18.47 14.30 -0.94
CA PRO A 7 19.56 14.13 -1.90
C PRO A 7 20.61 13.10 -1.47
N GLN A 8 20.88 12.97 -0.17
CA GLN A 8 21.87 12.01 0.33
C GLN A 8 21.35 10.58 0.23
N VAL A 9 20.07 10.35 0.54
CA VAL A 9 19.42 9.05 0.31
C VAL A 9 19.48 8.68 -1.16
N VAL A 10 19.08 9.60 -2.06
CA VAL A 10 19.10 9.35 -3.52
C VAL A 10 20.50 9.03 -4.03
N ARG A 11 21.51 9.78 -3.60
CA ARG A 11 22.91 9.54 -3.99
C ARG A 11 23.35 8.13 -3.59
N ARG A 12 23.12 7.73 -2.34
CA ARG A 12 23.53 6.40 -1.85
C ARG A 12 22.80 5.27 -2.55
N LEU A 13 21.50 5.42 -2.80
CA LEU A 13 20.74 4.42 -3.56
C LEU A 13 21.31 4.20 -4.96
N ARG A 14 21.89 5.23 -5.59
CA ARG A 14 22.51 5.11 -6.93
C ARG A 14 23.92 4.51 -6.88
N GLU A 15 24.69 4.83 -5.85
CA GLU A 15 26.13 4.51 -5.80
C GLU A 15 26.44 3.21 -5.05
N GLN A 16 25.60 2.81 -4.09
CA GLN A 16 25.93 1.77 -3.10
C GLN A 16 24.91 0.64 -3.02
N PHE A 17 23.75 0.80 -3.65
CA PHE A 17 22.64 -0.15 -3.56
C PHE A 17 21.98 -0.38 -4.91
N VAL A 18 21.15 -1.43 -4.98
CA VAL A 18 20.21 -1.64 -6.08
C VAL A 18 18.80 -1.36 -5.53
N PRO A 19 18.20 -0.18 -5.81
CA PRO A 19 16.90 0.17 -5.26
C PRO A 19 15.79 -0.64 -5.93
N VAL A 20 14.91 -1.23 -5.12
CA VAL A 20 13.73 -1.96 -5.59
C VAL A 20 12.50 -1.48 -4.83
N ALA A 21 11.44 -1.13 -5.57
CA ALA A 21 10.12 -0.85 -5.02
C ALA A 21 9.20 -2.04 -5.32
N ILE A 22 8.52 -2.52 -4.29
CA ILE A 22 7.62 -3.67 -4.39
C ILE A 22 6.24 -3.32 -3.85
N ASP A 23 5.20 -3.90 -4.47
CA ASP A 23 3.91 -4.04 -3.82
C ASP A 23 3.95 -5.30 -2.96
N CYS A 24 3.90 -5.12 -1.65
CA CYS A 24 3.99 -6.24 -0.71
C CYS A 24 2.71 -7.07 -0.65
N VAL A 25 1.54 -6.55 -1.03
CA VAL A 25 0.26 -7.28 -0.95
C VAL A 25 0.26 -8.55 -1.81
N PRO A 26 0.56 -8.52 -3.12
CA PRO A 26 0.62 -9.73 -3.93
C PRO A 26 1.75 -10.67 -3.49
N LEU A 27 2.89 -10.13 -3.03
CA LEU A 27 4.05 -10.92 -2.64
C LEU A 27 3.86 -11.68 -1.31
N ARG A 28 2.97 -11.20 -0.42
CA ARG A 28 2.65 -11.88 0.85
C ARG A 28 1.91 -13.20 0.63
N GLY A 29 1.13 -13.33 -0.45
CA GLY A 29 0.26 -14.48 -0.71
C GLY A 29 0.67 -15.36 -1.88
N GLY A 30 1.65 -14.95 -2.68
CA GLY A 30 2.10 -15.71 -3.85
C GLY A 30 3.07 -16.85 -3.54
N ASP A 31 3.11 -17.86 -4.42
CA ASP A 31 4.06 -18.99 -4.37
C ASP A 31 5.08 -18.96 -5.51
N ASP A 32 5.23 -17.84 -6.21
CA ASP A 32 6.32 -17.65 -7.18
C ASP A 32 7.66 -17.35 -6.47
N PRO A 33 8.80 -17.43 -7.18
CA PRO A 33 10.12 -17.16 -6.60
C PRO A 33 10.26 -15.80 -5.91
N ALA A 34 9.66 -14.73 -6.45
CA ALA A 34 9.75 -13.39 -5.86
C ALA A 34 8.95 -13.33 -4.55
N SER A 35 7.74 -13.91 -4.52
CA SER A 35 6.93 -14.01 -3.31
C SER A 35 7.61 -14.82 -2.21
N ARG A 36 8.25 -15.96 -2.54
CA ARG A 36 9.03 -16.74 -1.57
C ARG A 36 10.25 -15.98 -1.06
N TRP A 37 10.99 -15.31 -1.94
CA TRP A 37 12.14 -14.50 -1.56
C TRP A 37 11.74 -13.35 -0.63
N PHE A 38 10.66 -12.63 -0.97
CA PHE A 38 10.13 -11.55 -0.15
C PHE A 38 9.64 -12.03 1.22
N ARG A 39 8.84 -13.10 1.28
CA ARG A 39 8.34 -13.63 2.56
C ARG A 39 9.48 -13.98 3.50
N ARG A 40 10.53 -14.63 3.00
CA ARG A 40 11.72 -14.96 3.79
C ARG A 40 12.33 -13.71 4.46
N ILE A 41 12.59 -12.64 3.70
CA ILE A 41 13.17 -11.42 4.28
C ILE A 41 12.20 -10.67 5.20
N ALA A 42 10.91 -10.68 4.88
CA ALA A 42 9.90 -9.97 5.66
C ALA A 42 9.61 -10.68 6.99
N ASP A 43 9.63 -12.01 7.00
CA ASP A 43 9.46 -12.83 8.21
C ASP A 43 10.70 -12.74 9.11
N GLU A 44 11.91 -12.69 8.54
CA GLU A 44 13.14 -12.44 9.33
C GLU A 44 13.12 -11.05 10.01
N ALA A 45 12.64 -10.02 9.29
CA ALA A 45 12.49 -8.68 9.85
C ALA A 45 11.40 -8.60 10.92
N ALA A 46 10.29 -9.33 10.72
CA ALA A 46 9.16 -9.38 11.66
C ALA A 46 9.57 -9.91 13.05
N LEU A 47 10.62 -10.70 13.12
CA LEU A 47 11.15 -11.26 14.37
C LEU A 47 12.11 -10.30 15.10
N ASN A 48 12.52 -9.18 14.49
CA ASN A 48 13.61 -8.35 14.98
C ASN A 48 13.34 -6.83 14.86
N PRO A 49 12.89 -6.15 15.94
CA PRO A 49 12.48 -6.71 17.23
C PRO A 49 11.12 -7.42 17.13
N PRO A 50 10.84 -8.40 18.01
CA PRO A 50 9.55 -9.07 18.03
C PRO A 50 8.42 -8.05 18.21
N PRO A 51 7.25 -8.28 17.59
CA PRO A 51 6.12 -7.37 17.71
C PRO A 51 5.76 -7.18 19.19
N LYS A 52 5.39 -5.95 19.56
CA LYS A 52 4.79 -5.68 20.87
C LYS A 52 3.58 -6.60 21.04
N GLN A 53 3.39 -7.19 22.22
CA GLN A 53 2.33 -8.16 22.50
C GLN A 53 0.99 -7.71 21.89
N GLY A 54 0.39 -8.56 21.05
CA GLY A 54 -0.88 -8.30 20.38
C GLY A 54 -0.81 -7.59 19.02
N GLY A 55 0.38 -7.17 18.56
CA GLY A 55 0.56 -6.61 17.22
C GLY A 55 0.87 -7.69 16.17
N SER A 56 0.18 -7.67 15.03
CA SER A 56 0.64 -8.41 13.85
C SER A 56 1.91 -7.75 13.31
N PRO A 57 2.99 -8.48 13.01
CA PRO A 57 4.20 -7.88 12.46
C PRO A 57 3.88 -7.26 11.09
N SER A 58 4.09 -5.95 10.99
CA SER A 58 3.94 -5.25 9.72
C SER A 58 5.04 -5.71 8.76
N ARG A 59 4.65 -6.29 7.63
CA ARG A 59 5.54 -6.56 6.49
C ARG A 59 5.69 -5.34 5.57
N GLN A 60 5.33 -4.15 6.05
CA GLN A 60 5.64 -2.88 5.38
C GLN A 60 6.95 -2.32 5.93
N GLY A 61 7.73 -1.69 5.07
CA GLY A 61 8.90 -0.93 5.50
C GLY A 61 10.02 -0.96 4.48
N HIS A 62 11.19 -0.57 4.94
CA HIS A 62 12.44 -0.62 4.20
C HIS A 62 13.21 -1.86 4.60
N TYR A 63 13.73 -2.55 3.60
CA TYR A 63 14.54 -3.76 3.75
C TYR A 63 15.83 -3.55 2.97
N VAL A 64 16.95 -3.93 3.57
CA VAL A 64 18.22 -4.09 2.87
C VAL A 64 18.62 -5.54 3.02
N ALA A 65 18.71 -6.24 1.91
CA ALA A 65 19.07 -7.64 1.85
C ALA A 65 20.12 -7.86 0.77
N LEU A 66 20.89 -8.93 0.91
CA LEU A 66 21.75 -9.40 -0.17
C LEU A 66 20.91 -10.04 -1.25
N ALA A 67 21.34 -9.95 -2.51
CA ALA A 67 20.59 -10.48 -3.66
C ALA A 67 20.21 -11.96 -3.50
N TYR A 68 21.10 -12.76 -2.88
CA TYR A 68 20.90 -14.18 -2.64
C TYR A 68 20.01 -14.49 -1.42
N GLY A 69 19.61 -13.50 -0.62
CA GLY A 69 18.57 -13.67 0.38
C GLY A 69 18.74 -13.09 1.78
N PRO A 70 19.93 -13.14 2.40
CA PRO A 70 20.07 -12.72 3.78
C PRO A 70 19.64 -11.28 4.00
N LEU A 71 18.80 -11.05 5.02
CA LEU A 71 18.45 -9.71 5.46
C LEU A 71 19.63 -9.10 6.21
N LEU A 72 20.00 -7.88 5.84
CA LEU A 72 21.04 -7.13 6.53
C LEU A 72 20.42 -6.20 7.57
N ALA A 73 19.38 -5.45 7.21
CA ALA A 73 18.67 -4.57 8.11
C ALA A 73 17.24 -4.29 7.60
N ALA A 74 16.31 -4.00 8.52
CA ALA A 74 14.94 -3.60 8.17
C ALA A 74 14.32 -2.67 9.22
N HIS A 75 13.43 -1.76 8.80
CA HIS A 75 12.52 -1.04 9.70
C HIS A 75 11.38 -0.35 8.92
N ASN A 76 10.31 0.04 9.62
CA ASN A 76 9.15 0.76 9.04
C ASN A 76 9.10 2.25 9.43
N ARG A 77 10.24 2.95 9.34
CA ARG A 77 10.38 4.38 9.68
C ARG A 77 10.63 5.16 8.41
N ARG A 78 9.96 6.30 8.22
CA ARG A 78 9.93 7.01 6.94
C ARG A 78 10.88 8.21 6.82
N GLY A 79 11.53 8.62 7.90
CA GLY A 79 12.43 9.79 7.90
C GLY A 79 13.80 9.51 7.26
N ALA A 80 14.35 10.50 6.54
CA ALA A 80 15.63 10.37 5.83
C ALA A 80 16.77 9.92 6.75
N ALA A 81 16.90 10.51 7.95
CA ALA A 81 17.89 10.10 8.94
C ALA A 81 17.77 8.61 9.33
N ALA A 82 16.54 8.08 9.46
CA ALA A 82 16.33 6.67 9.76
C ALA A 82 16.74 5.77 8.59
N VAL A 83 16.42 6.18 7.35
CA VAL A 83 16.82 5.44 6.13
C VAL A 83 18.35 5.46 5.95
N LEU A 84 19.02 6.58 6.21
CA LEU A 84 20.48 6.66 6.16
C LEU A 84 21.12 5.75 7.21
N ALA A 85 20.61 5.74 8.44
CA ALA A 85 21.10 4.84 9.50
C ALA A 85 20.92 3.36 9.13
N LEU A 86 19.78 3.00 8.50
CA LEU A 86 19.54 1.65 7.97
C LEU A 86 20.58 1.26 6.91
N MET A 87 20.89 2.16 5.99
CA MET A 87 21.92 1.94 4.97
C MET A 87 23.30 1.73 5.59
N ASP A 88 23.66 2.52 6.60
CA ASP A 88 24.94 2.39 7.31
C ASP A 88 25.06 1.06 8.04
N GLU A 89 24.02 0.67 8.76
CA GLU A 89 23.95 -0.64 9.43
C GLU A 89 24.11 -1.78 8.43
N ALA A 90 23.38 -1.73 7.32
CA ALA A 90 23.43 -2.78 6.31
C ALA A 90 24.81 -2.89 5.65
N LEU A 91 25.45 -1.78 5.29
CA LEU A 91 26.79 -1.78 4.71
C LEU A 91 27.84 -2.26 5.71
N ALA A 92 27.72 -1.89 6.99
CA ALA A 92 28.61 -2.37 8.04
C ALA A 92 28.50 -3.89 8.21
N ARG A 93 27.28 -4.45 8.15
CA ARG A 93 27.05 -5.91 8.18
C ARG A 93 27.56 -6.59 6.91
N ALA A 94 27.29 -6.04 5.73
CA ALA A 94 27.74 -6.59 4.45
C ALA A 94 29.26 -6.75 4.38
N ARG A 95 30.02 -5.76 4.88
CA ARG A 95 31.49 -5.80 4.90
C ARG A 95 32.09 -6.92 5.75
N ARG A 96 31.32 -7.47 6.70
CA ARG A 96 31.76 -8.57 7.57
C ARG A 96 31.45 -9.95 6.99
N LEU A 97 30.66 -10.01 5.92
CA LEU A 97 30.28 -11.24 5.26
C LEU A 97 31.27 -11.57 4.14
N PRO A 98 31.54 -12.86 3.90
CA PRO A 98 32.33 -13.27 2.74
C PRO A 98 31.61 -12.81 1.46
N GLN A 99 32.39 -12.50 0.41
CA GLN A 99 31.79 -12.23 -0.88
C GLN A 99 31.05 -13.49 -1.36
N PRO A 100 29.77 -13.38 -1.73
CA PRO A 100 29.06 -14.51 -2.32
C PRO A 100 29.68 -14.84 -3.69
N PRO A 101 29.61 -16.10 -4.12
CA PRO A 101 29.92 -16.44 -5.49
C PRO A 101 29.00 -15.67 -6.45
N ALA A 102 29.52 -15.33 -7.63
CA ALA A 102 28.70 -14.78 -8.69
C ALA A 102 27.57 -15.78 -9.03
N ALA A 103 26.35 -15.29 -9.09
CA ALA A 103 25.18 -16.08 -9.49
C ALA A 103 24.42 -15.31 -10.57
N GLU A 104 23.93 -16.02 -11.57
CA GLU A 104 23.01 -15.43 -12.53
C GLU A 104 21.66 -15.17 -11.84
N PRO A 105 21.04 -14.01 -12.07
CA PRO A 105 19.69 -13.76 -11.59
C PRO A 105 18.75 -14.77 -12.24
N PRO A 106 17.80 -15.36 -11.49
CA PRO A 106 16.78 -16.20 -12.11
C PRO A 106 15.99 -15.39 -13.13
N PRO A 107 15.44 -16.03 -14.18
CA PRO A 107 14.59 -15.35 -15.14
C PRO A 107 13.44 -14.63 -14.42
N ALA A 108 13.14 -13.42 -14.86
CA ALA A 108 12.07 -12.63 -14.28
C ALA A 108 10.75 -13.41 -14.38
N GLY A 109 10.13 -13.64 -13.22
CA GLY A 109 8.78 -14.20 -13.18
C GLY A 109 7.75 -13.25 -13.79
N PRO A 110 6.55 -13.74 -14.15
CA PRO A 110 5.49 -12.89 -14.65
C PRO A 110 5.15 -11.81 -13.62
N GLN A 111 5.25 -10.54 -14.03
CA GLN A 111 4.82 -9.44 -13.19
C GLN A 111 3.29 -9.41 -13.14
N ARG A 112 2.71 -9.84 -12.03
CA ARG A 112 1.27 -9.69 -11.77
C ARG A 112 0.99 -8.28 -11.30
N ARG A 113 0.89 -7.34 -12.24
CA ARG A 113 0.31 -6.03 -11.97
C ARG A 113 -1.15 -6.06 -12.41
N PRO A 114 -2.11 -5.75 -11.53
CA PRO A 114 -3.46 -5.48 -11.97
C PRO A 114 -3.40 -4.42 -13.06
N THR A 115 -4.11 -4.65 -14.17
CA THR A 115 -4.27 -3.66 -15.24
C THR A 115 -5.74 -3.33 -15.37
N LEU A 116 -6.05 -2.05 -15.57
CA LEU A 116 -7.42 -1.63 -15.81
C LEU A 116 -7.96 -2.37 -17.04
N ALA A 117 -9.16 -2.95 -16.92
CA ALA A 117 -9.80 -3.61 -18.05
C ALA A 117 -10.02 -2.58 -19.18
N PRO A 118 -9.81 -2.93 -20.46
CA PRO A 118 -10.09 -2.03 -21.57
C PRO A 118 -11.52 -1.48 -21.49
N GLY A 119 -11.67 -0.15 -21.59
CA GLY A 119 -12.95 0.53 -21.41
C GLY A 119 -13.42 0.73 -19.96
N GLY A 120 -12.62 0.31 -18.99
CA GLY A 120 -12.84 0.59 -17.57
C GLY A 120 -12.39 2.00 -17.19
N LEU A 121 -12.76 2.42 -15.98
CA LEU A 121 -12.38 3.71 -15.42
C LEU A 121 -11.67 3.52 -14.08
N ARG A 122 -10.58 4.26 -13.85
CA ARG A 122 -9.95 4.37 -12.53
C ARG A 122 -10.26 5.75 -11.96
N LEU A 123 -10.83 5.77 -10.76
CA LEU A 123 -11.02 6.97 -9.97
C LEU A 123 -9.99 6.99 -8.83
N ASP A 124 -9.35 8.13 -8.62
CA ASP A 124 -8.52 8.36 -7.44
C ASP A 124 -9.44 8.79 -6.29
N VAL A 125 -9.40 8.03 -5.20
CA VAL A 125 -10.22 8.27 -4.01
C VAL A 125 -9.33 8.89 -2.95
N TYR A 126 -9.69 10.09 -2.51
CA TYR A 126 -8.99 10.79 -1.45
C TYR A 126 -9.80 10.79 -0.17
N THR A 127 -9.19 10.37 0.93
CA THR A 127 -9.85 10.28 2.23
C THR A 127 -9.15 11.16 3.28
N ARG A 128 -9.97 11.69 4.19
CA ARG A 128 -9.53 12.46 5.35
C ARG A 128 -10.38 12.09 6.56
N ILE A 129 -9.79 12.10 7.74
CA ILE A 129 -10.50 11.75 8.97
C ILE A 129 -11.09 13.03 9.55
N LEU A 130 -12.41 13.17 9.52
CA LEU A 130 -13.07 14.32 10.15
C LEU A 130 -13.70 13.92 11.48
N ARG A 131 -13.80 14.88 12.40
CA ARG A 131 -14.60 14.71 13.61
C ARG A 131 -16.05 15.02 13.27
N TRP A 132 -16.96 14.12 13.61
CA TRP A 132 -18.37 14.46 13.58
C TRP A 132 -18.75 15.30 14.81
N GLN A 133 -19.51 16.37 14.56
CA GLN A 133 -20.22 17.18 15.53
C GLN A 133 -21.71 17.13 15.19
N PRO A 134 -22.64 17.33 16.14
CA PRO A 134 -24.06 17.40 15.83
C PRO A 134 -24.35 18.39 14.69
N GLY A 135 -24.74 17.87 13.53
CA GLY A 135 -25.07 18.67 12.34
C GLY A 135 -23.89 19.16 11.50
N ALA A 136 -22.63 18.85 11.84
CA ALA A 136 -21.46 19.32 11.08
C ALA A 136 -20.26 18.38 11.15
N LEU A 137 -19.41 18.45 10.12
CA LEU A 137 -18.06 17.88 10.16
C LEU A 137 -17.10 18.97 10.61
N ALA A 138 -16.20 18.63 11.52
CA ALA A 138 -15.18 19.52 12.04
C ALA A 138 -13.79 18.88 11.94
N ASP A 139 -12.75 19.70 12.02
CA ASP A 139 -11.40 19.22 12.12
C ASP A 139 -11.17 18.38 13.39
N LEU A 140 -10.19 17.48 13.32
CA LEU A 140 -9.72 16.74 14.48
C LEU A 140 -9.05 17.69 15.50
N PRO A 141 -9.12 17.37 16.81
CA PRO A 141 -8.36 18.08 17.84
C PRO A 141 -6.86 18.16 17.52
N ALA A 142 -6.17 19.15 18.08
CA ALA A 142 -4.76 19.41 17.79
C ALA A 142 -3.86 18.19 18.04
N GLU A 143 -4.13 17.37 19.06
CA GLU A 143 -3.36 16.15 19.33
C GLU A 143 -3.48 15.08 18.23
N PHE A 144 -4.56 15.12 17.44
CA PHE A 144 -4.82 14.22 16.32
C PHE A 144 -4.58 14.89 14.96
N ALA A 145 -4.30 16.20 14.94
CA ALA A 145 -4.15 16.98 13.72
C ALA A 145 -3.01 16.46 12.82
N ARG A 146 -2.01 15.76 13.36
CA ARG A 146 -0.96 15.09 12.55
C ARG A 146 -1.53 14.12 11.52
N TRP A 147 -2.65 13.46 11.84
CA TRP A 147 -3.29 12.49 10.94
C TRP A 147 -3.98 13.18 9.77
N ASN A 148 -4.51 14.39 9.95
CA ASN A 148 -5.18 15.16 8.88
C ASN A 148 -4.24 16.10 8.10
N ARG A 149 -3.28 16.73 8.78
CA ARG A 149 -2.39 17.73 8.17
C ARG A 149 -1.29 17.09 7.34
N GLU A 150 -0.86 15.88 7.70
CA GLU A 150 0.29 15.23 7.05
C GLU A 150 -0.08 14.00 6.22
N ARG A 151 -1.33 13.52 6.31
CA ARG A 151 -1.76 12.29 5.65
C ARG A 151 -3.14 12.48 5.02
N THR A 152 -3.22 12.17 3.74
CA THR A 152 -4.48 11.99 3.01
C THR A 152 -4.39 10.57 2.49
N GLY A 153 -5.43 9.76 2.74
CA GLY A 153 -5.49 8.43 2.16
C GLY A 153 -5.68 8.57 0.65
N LEU A 154 -4.97 7.73 -0.10
CA LEU A 154 -5.10 7.64 -1.53
C LEU A 154 -5.37 6.18 -1.85
N ASP A 155 -6.53 5.95 -2.44
CA ASP A 155 -6.95 4.65 -2.95
C ASP A 155 -7.38 4.80 -4.42
N HIS A 156 -7.53 3.67 -5.10
CA HIS A 156 -7.96 3.64 -6.49
C HIS A 156 -9.21 2.77 -6.63
N LEU A 157 -10.34 3.40 -6.93
CA LEU A 157 -11.58 2.70 -7.29
C LEU A 157 -11.56 2.36 -8.78
N TRP A 158 -11.61 1.08 -9.09
CA TRP A 158 -11.63 0.58 -10.45
C TRP A 158 -13.06 0.20 -10.82
N ILE A 159 -13.58 0.80 -11.89
CA ILE A 159 -14.92 0.57 -12.41
C ILE A 159 -14.79 -0.21 -13.71
N TRP A 160 -15.49 -1.34 -13.80
CA TRP A 160 -15.48 -2.17 -15.00
C TRP A 160 -16.29 -1.54 -16.13
N PRO A 161 -16.03 -1.90 -17.40
CA PRO A 161 -16.69 -1.28 -18.55
C PRO A 161 -18.22 -1.37 -18.50
N ASP A 162 -18.74 -2.52 -18.06
CA ASP A 162 -20.17 -2.77 -17.94
C ASP A 162 -20.79 -2.03 -16.75
N GLU A 163 -20.03 -1.80 -15.68
CA GLU A 163 -20.44 -0.92 -14.58
C GLU A 163 -20.47 0.53 -15.00
N LEU A 164 -19.46 0.98 -15.74
CA LEU A 164 -19.38 2.34 -16.25
C LEU A 164 -20.54 2.63 -17.20
N ALA A 165 -20.85 1.71 -18.12
CA ALA A 165 -22.00 1.84 -19.01
C ALA A 165 -23.32 1.99 -18.25
N ALA A 166 -23.48 1.26 -17.13
CA ALA A 166 -24.67 1.34 -16.28
C ALA A 166 -24.71 2.58 -15.36
N LEU A 167 -23.59 3.29 -15.18
CA LEU A 167 -23.55 4.58 -14.50
C LEU A 167 -23.97 5.73 -15.42
N LEU A 168 -23.88 5.56 -16.74
CA LEU A 168 -24.27 6.59 -17.69
C LEU A 168 -25.80 6.72 -17.75
N PRO A 169 -26.33 7.92 -18.03
CA PRO A 169 -27.77 8.12 -18.17
C PRO A 169 -28.35 7.17 -19.22
N PRO A 170 -29.49 6.52 -18.94
CA PRO A 170 -30.16 5.70 -19.95
C PRO A 170 -30.58 6.57 -21.14
N PRO A 171 -30.73 5.97 -22.34
CA PRO A 171 -31.30 6.67 -23.48
C PRO A 171 -32.63 7.32 -23.09
N HIS A 172 -32.79 8.62 -23.38
CA HIS A 172 -33.96 9.45 -23.06
C HIS A 172 -34.11 9.89 -21.58
N ALA A 173 -33.08 9.75 -20.75
CA ALA A 173 -33.08 10.35 -19.42
C ALA A 173 -33.33 11.87 -19.49
N GLN A 174 -34.33 12.34 -18.73
CA GLN A 174 -34.63 13.76 -18.58
C GLN A 174 -33.88 14.35 -17.38
N PRO A 175 -33.60 15.66 -17.33
CA PRO A 175 -33.06 16.31 -16.14
C PRO A 175 -33.89 15.98 -14.88
N GLY A 176 -33.22 15.57 -13.80
CA GLY A 176 -33.86 15.14 -12.56
C GLY A 176 -34.26 13.66 -12.50
N HIS A 177 -34.13 12.90 -13.59
CA HIS A 177 -34.27 11.45 -13.57
C HIS A 177 -33.18 10.83 -12.70
N ARG A 178 -33.57 9.89 -11.83
CA ARG A 178 -32.66 9.14 -10.93
C ARG A 178 -32.64 7.68 -11.34
N TRP A 179 -31.48 7.06 -11.29
CA TRP A 179 -31.33 5.63 -11.57
C TRP A 179 -30.23 5.06 -10.69
N SER A 180 -30.38 3.79 -10.32
CA SER A 180 -29.44 3.16 -9.42
C SER A 180 -28.20 2.66 -10.14
N ALA A 181 -27.03 2.87 -9.54
CA ALA A 181 -25.81 2.22 -9.99
C ALA A 181 -25.91 0.68 -9.80
N PRO A 182 -25.08 -0.11 -10.51
CA PRO A 182 -25.00 -1.55 -10.31
C PRO A 182 -24.76 -1.92 -8.83
N ARG A 183 -25.59 -2.83 -8.31
CA ARG A 183 -25.47 -3.30 -6.91
C ARG A 183 -24.08 -3.81 -6.57
N ARG A 184 -23.40 -4.48 -7.52
CA ARG A 184 -22.02 -4.96 -7.34
C ARG A 184 -21.02 -3.83 -7.11
N LEU A 185 -21.19 -2.70 -7.81
CA LEU A 185 -20.33 -1.53 -7.68
C LEU A 185 -20.56 -0.87 -6.33
N ALA A 186 -21.83 -0.61 -5.96
CA ALA A 186 -22.19 -0.03 -4.67
C ALA A 186 -21.63 -0.87 -3.50
N ARG A 187 -21.75 -2.21 -3.57
CA ARG A 187 -21.19 -3.10 -2.56
C ARG A 187 -19.66 -3.10 -2.54
N ARG A 188 -18.99 -3.01 -3.69
CA ARG A 188 -17.52 -2.94 -3.72
C ARG A 188 -17.03 -1.63 -3.09
N ILE A 189 -17.67 -0.51 -3.42
CA ILE A 189 -17.39 0.80 -2.79
C ILE A 189 -17.56 0.72 -1.27
N ALA A 190 -18.70 0.22 -0.80
CA ALA A 190 -18.95 0.09 0.64
C ALA A 190 -17.92 -0.80 1.35
N ARG A 191 -17.48 -1.89 0.72
CA ARG A 191 -16.57 -2.86 1.35
C ARG A 191 -15.12 -2.41 1.41
N PHE A 192 -14.65 -1.76 0.34
CA PHE A 192 -13.22 -1.55 0.12
C PHE A 192 -12.80 -0.08 0.09
N HIS A 193 -13.73 0.85 -0.19
CA HIS A 193 -13.40 2.26 -0.42
C HIS A 193 -14.04 3.21 0.61
N LEU A 194 -14.93 2.72 1.47
CA LEU A 194 -15.49 3.45 2.62
C LEU A 194 -14.89 2.92 3.95
N VAL A 195 -13.59 2.70 3.93
CA VAL A 195 -12.79 2.24 5.07
C VAL A 195 -11.78 3.32 5.44
N ASP A 196 -11.18 3.21 6.62
CA ASP A 196 -10.14 4.13 7.05
C ASP A 196 -8.76 3.69 6.53
N ASP A 197 -8.42 4.18 5.34
CA ASP A 197 -7.12 4.03 4.67
C ASP A 197 -6.10 5.13 5.06
N VAL A 198 -6.47 6.06 5.94
CA VAL A 198 -5.58 7.14 6.41
C VAL A 198 -4.64 6.63 7.51
N ARG A 199 -5.14 5.77 8.42
CA ARG A 199 -4.36 5.26 9.56
C ARG A 199 -3.58 3.97 9.27
N GLY A 200 -3.77 3.31 8.13
CA GLY A 200 -3.02 2.11 7.77
C GLY A 200 -3.66 1.27 6.66
N GLU A 201 -3.42 -0.04 6.70
CA GLU A 201 -4.14 -1.05 5.90
C GLU A 201 -5.35 -1.53 6.73
N PRO A 202 -6.57 -0.98 6.54
CA PRO A 202 -7.75 -1.47 7.24
C PRO A 202 -8.19 -2.82 6.68
N ASP A 203 -8.84 -3.63 7.54
CA ASP A 203 -9.59 -4.78 7.05
C ASP A 203 -10.81 -4.28 6.26
N ALA A 204 -11.02 -4.89 5.08
CA ALA A 204 -12.22 -4.64 4.31
C ALA A 204 -13.44 -5.30 4.97
N TYR A 205 -14.62 -4.69 4.82
CA TYR A 205 -15.84 -5.33 5.27
C TYR A 205 -16.08 -6.64 4.53
N ARG A 206 -16.44 -7.68 5.28
CA ARG A 206 -16.93 -8.95 4.75
C ARG A 206 -18.27 -8.73 4.04
N ALA A 207 -18.61 -9.64 3.13
CA ALA A 207 -19.83 -9.50 2.34
C ALA A 207 -21.11 -9.44 3.19
N ASN A 208 -21.11 -10.12 4.34
CA ASN A 208 -22.21 -10.18 5.30
C ASN A 208 -22.21 -9.01 6.30
N GLU A 209 -21.16 -8.20 6.37
CA GLU A 209 -21.09 -7.01 7.24
C GLU A 209 -21.74 -5.79 6.57
N VAL A 210 -21.81 -5.77 5.23
CA VAL A 210 -22.54 -4.76 4.48
C VAL A 210 -24.03 -5.12 4.44
N ARG A 211 -24.80 -4.50 5.35
CA ARG A 211 -26.26 -4.65 5.46
C ARG A 211 -26.99 -4.03 4.27
N GLU A 212 -26.56 -2.84 3.85
CA GLU A 212 -27.16 -2.09 2.76
C GLU A 212 -26.08 -1.27 2.01
N ALA A 213 -26.20 -1.19 0.68
CA ALA A 213 -25.39 -0.32 -0.16
C ALA A 213 -26.14 0.00 -1.45
N ARG A 214 -26.38 1.30 -1.70
CA ARG A 214 -27.05 1.83 -2.89
C ARG A 214 -26.42 3.16 -3.32
N ILE A 215 -26.49 3.45 -4.61
CA ILE A 215 -26.10 4.72 -5.23
C ILE A 215 -27.25 5.05 -6.18
N GLU A 216 -27.84 6.25 -6.06
CA GLU A 216 -29.04 6.72 -6.77
C GLU A 216 -28.81 8.08 -7.44
#